data_AF-A0A958LD86-F1
#
_entry.id   AF-A0A958LD86-F1
#
_cell.length_a   1.000
_cell.length_b   1.000
_cell.length_c   1.000
_cell.angle_alpha   90.00
_cell.angle_beta   90.00
_cell.angle_gamma   90.00
#
_symmetry.space_group_name_H-M   'P 1'
#
loop_
_entity.id
_entity.type
_entity.pdbx_description
1 polymer ?
#
loop_
_entity_poly.entity_id
_entity_poly.type
_entity_poly.pdbx_seq_one_letter_code
_entity_poly.pdbx_strand_id
1 'polypeptide(L)'
;MSQPVMWTYQDMVERLLDSFDLRKKTDRDNRLAREAVLNAYREMPTCKMGGWEYYKRDWSFHTEASYSTGTVAYTASTRVLTLTSGTWPANAAFGIVTIDNKRYRVESRTSSTVIVLAAADAPPADIAAGTSYVWFRESYPMPCDWRASGRLLDSDSQCQVDKISSDSMSQRKSIYRGVADRATWYSFENDQNYFNSLSITICPPPSTVRKYDFKMRAEGRPLVVRGDAGTATVPADSTTVTLATGSFDLDHAYGAVIRFSSSTTAPTSKLGYIA
;
A
#
# COMPACT_ATOMS: atom_id res chain seq x y z
N MET A 1 32.55 23.88 -2.60
CA MET A 1 31.89 22.84 -1.79
C MET A 1 32.19 21.49 -2.42
N SER A 2 32.76 20.54 -1.69
CA SER A 2 32.91 19.16 -2.19
C SER A 2 31.53 18.53 -2.29
N GLN A 3 31.17 17.98 -3.45
CA GLN A 3 29.94 17.22 -3.61
C GLN A 3 29.89 16.07 -2.59
N PRO A 4 28.75 15.84 -1.90
CA PRO A 4 28.61 14.71 -1.00
C PRO A 4 28.82 13.40 -1.77
N VAL A 5 29.64 12.51 -1.22
CA VAL A 5 29.91 11.21 -1.85
C VAL A 5 28.66 10.34 -1.74
N MET A 6 28.06 10.02 -2.90
CA MET A 6 26.92 9.13 -2.98
C MET A 6 27.39 7.67 -3.06
N TRP A 7 26.98 6.87 -2.08
CA TRP A 7 27.21 5.43 -2.05
C TRP A 7 26.00 4.70 -2.64
N THR A 8 26.27 3.71 -3.48
CA THR A 8 25.29 2.85 -4.13
C THR A 8 25.27 1.46 -3.49
N TYR A 9 24.22 0.68 -3.77
CA TYR A 9 24.12 -0.71 -3.33
C TYR A 9 25.32 -1.55 -3.79
N GLN A 10 25.78 -1.37 -5.03
CA GLN A 10 26.95 -2.08 -5.54
C GLN A 10 28.22 -1.77 -4.73
N ASP A 11 28.43 -0.52 -4.32
CA ASP A 11 29.59 -0.16 -3.49
C ASP A 11 29.54 -0.82 -2.11
N MET A 12 28.34 -0.98 -1.54
CA MET A 12 28.19 -1.65 -0.24
C MET A 12 28.53 -3.14 -0.36
N VAL A 13 28.12 -3.79 -1.45
CA VAL A 13 28.46 -5.20 -1.72
C VAL A 13 29.96 -5.37 -1.92
N GLU A 14 30.59 -4.52 -2.75
CA GLU A 14 32.04 -4.56 -2.98
C GLU A 14 32.82 -4.31 -1.69
N ARG A 15 32.44 -3.27 -0.93
CA ARG A 15 33.05 -2.96 0.36
C ARG A 15 32.93 -4.11 1.35
N LEU A 16 31.80 -4.81 1.38
CA LEU A 16 31.61 -5.95 2.27
C LEU A 16 32.57 -7.08 1.89
N LEU A 17 32.67 -7.42 0.61
CA LEU A 17 33.59 -8.46 0.13
C LEU A 17 35.05 -8.10 0.42
N ASP A 18 35.42 -6.85 0.23
CA ASP A 18 36.78 -6.36 0.48
C ASP A 18 37.10 -6.36 1.98
N SER A 19 36.12 -6.03 2.85
CA SER A 19 36.31 -6.02 4.30
C SER A 19 36.60 -7.40 4.90
N PHE A 20 36.22 -8.48 4.20
CA PHE A 20 36.44 -9.86 4.63
C PHE A 20 37.62 -10.54 3.90
N ASP A 21 38.45 -9.79 3.16
CA ASP A 21 39.62 -10.28 2.38
C ASP A 21 39.31 -11.55 1.56
N LEU A 22 38.15 -11.60 0.91
CA LEU A 22 37.75 -12.75 0.08
C LEU A 22 38.51 -12.71 -1.25
N ARG A 23 39.75 -13.24 -1.24
CA ARG A 23 40.68 -13.26 -2.40
C ARG A 23 40.19 -14.02 -3.63
N LYS A 24 39.23 -14.93 -3.48
CA LYS A 24 38.53 -15.58 -4.61
C LYS A 24 37.03 -15.40 -4.38
N LYS A 25 36.48 -14.34 -4.97
CA LYS A 25 35.05 -14.00 -4.90
C LYS A 25 34.26 -15.00 -5.73
N THR A 26 33.82 -16.09 -5.10
CA THR A 26 32.95 -17.05 -5.78
C THR A 26 31.56 -16.45 -5.98
N ASP A 27 30.78 -16.98 -6.92
CA ASP A 27 29.37 -16.55 -7.11
C ASP A 27 28.55 -16.69 -5.82
N ARG A 28 28.90 -17.66 -4.99
CA ARG A 28 28.30 -17.86 -3.67
C ARG A 28 28.58 -16.69 -2.74
N ASP A 29 29.82 -16.20 -2.69
CA ASP A 29 30.21 -15.09 -1.81
C ASP A 29 29.53 -13.79 -2.24
N ASN A 30 29.46 -13.54 -3.54
CA ASN A 30 28.71 -12.42 -4.11
C ASN A 30 27.22 -12.48 -3.72
N ARG A 31 26.61 -13.67 -3.77
CA ARG A 31 25.21 -13.86 -3.35
C ARG A 31 25.03 -13.58 -1.86
N LEU A 32 25.91 -14.10 -1.00
CA LEU A 32 25.84 -13.89 0.45
C LEU A 32 26.05 -12.42 0.82
N ALA A 33 26.98 -11.73 0.15
CA ALA A 33 27.21 -10.31 0.38
C ALA A 33 25.99 -9.46 -0.03
N ARG A 34 25.38 -9.77 -1.19
CA ARG A 34 24.12 -9.14 -1.62
C ARG A 34 22.99 -9.37 -0.62
N GLU A 35 22.82 -10.60 -0.16
CA GLU A 35 21.81 -10.96 0.83
C GLU A 35 22.01 -10.22 2.16
N ALA A 36 23.26 -10.15 2.66
CA ALA A 36 23.59 -9.42 3.88
C ALA A 36 23.26 -7.93 3.78
N VAL A 37 23.63 -7.28 2.65
CA VAL A 37 23.30 -5.86 2.41
C VAL A 37 21.79 -5.65 2.30
N LEU A 38 21.07 -6.53 1.61
CA LEU A 38 19.61 -6.44 1.48
C LEU A 38 18.90 -6.64 2.82
N ASN A 39 19.36 -7.58 3.65
CA ASN A 39 18.81 -7.80 4.98
C ASN A 39 19.04 -6.58 5.88
N ALA A 40 20.27 -6.03 5.89
CA ALA A 40 20.56 -4.79 6.60
C ALA A 40 19.68 -3.62 6.12
N TYR A 41 19.48 -3.48 4.81
CA TYR A 41 18.61 -2.46 4.22
C TYR A 41 17.14 -2.63 4.61
N ARG A 42 16.61 -3.86 4.60
CA ARG A 42 15.25 -4.18 5.06
C ARG A 42 15.02 -3.88 6.53
N GLU A 43 16.07 -4.00 7.35
CA GLU A 43 16.01 -3.68 8.77
C GLU A 43 16.12 -2.17 9.06
N MET A 44 16.62 -1.34 8.13
CA MET A 44 16.79 0.10 8.38
C MET A 44 15.50 0.82 8.83
N PRO A 45 14.31 0.58 8.23
CA PRO A 45 13.07 1.20 8.69
C PRO A 45 12.62 0.75 10.09
N THR A 46 13.04 -0.45 10.54
CA THR A 46 12.60 -1.07 11.80
C THR A 46 13.64 -0.99 12.91
N CYS A 47 14.90 -0.68 12.59
CA CYS A 47 16.01 -0.72 13.53
C CYS A 47 15.85 0.26 14.69
N LYS A 48 16.39 -0.13 15.86
CA LYS A 48 16.27 0.54 17.17
C LYS A 48 16.77 2.00 17.24
N MET A 49 17.36 2.53 16.17
CA MET A 49 17.88 3.91 16.09
C MET A 49 16.79 4.97 15.83
N GLY A 50 15.56 4.76 16.32
CA GLY A 50 14.51 5.79 16.29
C GLY A 50 13.81 6.00 14.94
N GLY A 51 14.03 5.13 13.95
CA GLY A 51 13.38 5.16 12.63
C GLY A 51 13.68 6.44 11.86
N TRP A 52 14.63 6.38 10.93
CA TRP A 52 15.05 7.55 10.14
C TRP A 52 13.85 8.32 9.56
N GLU A 53 13.87 9.64 9.74
CA GLU A 53 12.80 10.55 9.29
C GLU A 53 12.53 10.42 7.79
N TYR A 54 13.54 10.04 6.99
CA TYR A 54 13.42 9.77 5.56
C TYR A 54 12.33 8.73 5.22
N TYR A 55 12.11 7.75 6.09
CA TYR A 55 11.07 6.73 5.87
C TYR A 55 9.69 7.17 6.38
N LYS A 56 9.59 8.33 7.02
CA LYS A 56 8.30 8.90 7.42
C LYS A 56 7.69 9.64 6.24
N ARG A 57 6.48 9.23 5.85
CA ARG A 57 5.71 9.85 4.78
C ARG A 57 4.35 10.27 5.32
N ASP A 58 3.87 11.40 4.85
CA ASP A 58 2.48 11.79 5.08
C ASP A 58 1.60 10.98 4.13
N TRP A 59 0.53 10.41 4.67
CA TRP A 59 -0.48 9.71 3.88
C TRP A 59 -1.85 10.18 4.30
N SER A 60 -2.71 10.33 3.29
CA SER A 60 -4.07 10.83 3.46
C SER A 60 -5.02 9.98 2.62
N PHE A 61 -6.22 9.72 3.14
CA PHE A 61 -7.28 9.07 2.39
C PHE A 61 -8.63 9.72 2.67
N HIS A 62 -9.55 9.53 1.73
CA HIS A 62 -10.93 9.98 1.86
C HIS A 62 -11.84 8.78 2.07
N THR A 63 -12.77 8.91 3.01
CA THR A 63 -13.86 7.94 3.19
C THR A 63 -14.99 8.20 2.22
N GLU A 64 -15.80 7.19 1.94
CA GLU A 64 -17.03 7.39 1.18
C GLU A 64 -18.23 7.58 2.10
N ALA A 65 -19.15 8.46 1.69
CA ALA A 65 -20.41 8.67 2.38
C ALA A 65 -21.27 7.39 2.33
N SER A 66 -22.04 7.18 3.40
CA SER A 66 -23.04 6.11 3.42
C SER A 66 -24.13 6.34 2.37
N TYR A 67 -24.64 5.26 1.78
CA TYR A 67 -25.64 5.31 0.73
C TYR A 67 -26.91 4.56 1.17
N SER A 68 -28.04 5.27 1.22
CA SER A 68 -29.34 4.75 1.65
C SER A 68 -30.49 5.23 0.75
N THR A 69 -30.19 5.62 -0.48
CA THR A 69 -31.19 6.14 -1.42
C THR A 69 -31.97 5.02 -2.08
N GLY A 70 -33.27 4.97 -1.84
CA GLY A 70 -34.18 3.98 -2.42
C GLY A 70 -34.41 2.79 -1.50
N THR A 71 -34.86 1.69 -2.10
CA THR A 71 -35.16 0.44 -1.39
C THR A 71 -34.53 -0.74 -2.12
N VAL A 72 -34.40 -1.86 -1.43
CA VAL A 72 -33.83 -3.10 -2.00
C VAL A 72 -34.82 -4.25 -2.00
N ALA A 73 -34.56 -5.21 -2.88
CA ALA A 73 -35.11 -6.56 -2.87
C ALA A 73 -33.95 -7.56 -2.91
N TYR A 74 -34.04 -8.65 -2.15
CA TYR A 74 -33.02 -9.70 -2.13
C TYR A 74 -33.61 -11.04 -2.53
N THR A 75 -32.88 -11.77 -3.38
CA THR A 75 -33.21 -13.14 -3.79
C THR A 75 -32.15 -14.11 -3.26
N ALA A 76 -32.55 -15.01 -2.36
CA ALA A 76 -31.66 -15.93 -1.66
C ALA A 76 -31.02 -16.98 -2.55
N SER A 77 -31.75 -17.47 -3.57
CA SER A 77 -31.24 -18.51 -4.48
C SER A 77 -30.06 -18.05 -5.33
N THR A 78 -30.00 -16.76 -5.66
CA THR A 78 -28.93 -16.16 -6.47
C THR A 78 -28.00 -15.26 -5.66
N ARG A 79 -28.33 -14.99 -4.38
CA ARG A 79 -27.66 -14.01 -3.50
C ARG A 79 -27.63 -12.59 -4.05
N VAL A 80 -28.59 -12.27 -4.91
CA VAL A 80 -28.65 -10.99 -5.60
C VAL A 80 -29.46 -10.00 -4.79
N LEU A 81 -28.87 -8.83 -4.53
CA LEU A 81 -29.55 -7.66 -3.98
C LEU A 81 -29.74 -6.62 -5.08
N THR A 82 -30.99 -6.27 -5.35
CA THR A 82 -31.37 -5.32 -6.41
C THR A 82 -31.98 -4.06 -5.82
N LEU A 83 -31.53 -2.90 -6.30
CA LEU A 83 -32.16 -1.61 -5.99
C LEU A 83 -33.45 -1.43 -6.79
N THR A 84 -34.50 -1.01 -6.10
CA THR A 84 -35.75 -0.55 -6.74
C THR A 84 -35.57 0.82 -7.39
N SER A 85 -34.72 1.67 -6.80
CA SER A 85 -34.39 3.00 -7.31
C SER A 85 -32.98 3.43 -6.89
N GLY A 86 -32.39 4.37 -7.63
CA GLY A 86 -31.05 4.88 -7.38
C GLY A 86 -29.94 4.10 -8.09
N THR A 87 -28.69 4.31 -7.67
CA THR A 87 -27.52 3.67 -8.26
C THR A 87 -26.50 3.36 -7.18
N TRP A 88 -26.07 2.10 -7.11
CA TRP A 88 -24.97 1.68 -6.26
C TRP A 88 -23.69 2.47 -6.59
N PRO A 89 -22.96 2.93 -5.56
CA PRO A 89 -21.63 3.49 -5.73
C PRO A 89 -20.72 2.57 -6.56
N ALA A 90 -19.82 3.16 -7.36
CA ALA A 90 -18.93 2.38 -8.24
C ALA A 90 -18.05 1.36 -7.47
N ASN A 91 -17.71 1.72 -6.23
CA ASN A 91 -16.94 0.95 -5.26
C ASN A 91 -17.82 0.08 -4.33
N ALA A 92 -19.10 -0.15 -4.65
CA ALA A 92 -20.02 -0.89 -3.77
C ALA A 92 -19.52 -2.29 -3.39
N ALA A 93 -18.67 -2.91 -4.23
CA ALA A 93 -18.04 -4.19 -3.97
C ALA A 93 -17.16 -4.21 -2.71
N PHE A 94 -16.63 -3.07 -2.28
CA PHE A 94 -15.76 -2.97 -1.09
C PHE A 94 -16.53 -2.65 0.19
N GLY A 95 -17.84 -2.47 0.12
CA GLY A 95 -18.66 -2.06 1.25
C GLY A 95 -19.44 -3.19 1.92
N ILE A 96 -20.23 -2.79 2.90
CA ILE A 96 -21.15 -3.62 3.65
C ILE A 96 -22.54 -3.00 3.52
N VAL A 97 -23.56 -3.83 3.32
CA VAL A 97 -24.96 -3.43 3.36
C VAL A 97 -25.56 -3.86 4.68
N THR A 98 -26.26 -2.95 5.34
CA THR A 98 -27.06 -3.25 6.54
C THR A 98 -28.53 -3.24 6.21
N ILE A 99 -29.23 -4.33 6.50
CA ILE A 99 -30.69 -4.49 6.36
C ILE A 99 -31.21 -5.04 7.69
N ASP A 100 -32.25 -4.45 8.26
CA ASP A 100 -32.81 -4.84 9.57
C ASP A 100 -31.73 -5.00 10.66
N ASN A 101 -30.76 -4.08 10.69
CA ASN A 101 -29.68 -4.05 11.66
C ASN A 101 -28.73 -5.27 11.60
N LYS A 102 -28.74 -6.01 10.49
CA LYS A 102 -27.83 -7.12 10.16
C LYS A 102 -26.91 -6.69 9.03
N ARG A 103 -25.62 -7.01 9.16
CA ARG A 103 -24.56 -6.63 8.23
C ARG A 103 -24.34 -7.74 7.20
N TYR A 104 -24.27 -7.37 5.94
CA TYR A 104 -24.09 -8.26 4.80
C TYR A 104 -22.94 -7.75 3.95
N ARG A 105 -21.91 -8.57 3.77
CA ARG A 105 -20.79 -8.21 2.93
C ARG A 105 -21.15 -8.32 1.46
N VAL A 106 -20.71 -7.33 0.68
CA VAL A 106 -20.82 -7.37 -0.78
C VAL A 106 -19.66 -8.18 -1.36
N GLU A 107 -19.96 -9.12 -2.25
CA GLU A 107 -18.97 -9.93 -2.97
C GLU A 107 -18.59 -9.28 -4.30
N SER A 108 -19.59 -8.83 -5.06
CA SER A 108 -19.35 -8.13 -6.33
C SER A 108 -20.48 -7.19 -6.70
N ARG A 109 -20.18 -6.21 -7.55
CA ARG A 109 -21.16 -5.32 -8.18
C ARG A 109 -21.30 -5.71 -9.64
N THR A 110 -22.44 -6.29 -10.01
CA THR A 110 -22.70 -6.75 -11.38
C THR A 110 -23.21 -5.61 -12.28
N SER A 111 -23.95 -4.65 -11.71
CA SER A 111 -24.43 -3.47 -12.43
C SER A 111 -24.61 -2.25 -11.52
N SER A 112 -25.11 -1.14 -12.05
CA SER A 112 -25.48 0.04 -11.25
C SER A 112 -26.60 -0.21 -10.25
N THR A 113 -27.42 -1.25 -10.44
CA THR A 113 -28.58 -1.56 -9.57
C THR A 113 -28.48 -2.92 -8.90
N VAL A 114 -27.53 -3.76 -9.32
CA VAL A 114 -27.42 -5.16 -8.88
C VAL A 114 -26.06 -5.41 -8.23
N ILE A 115 -26.08 -5.93 -7.01
CA ILE A 115 -24.91 -6.45 -6.31
C ILE A 115 -25.16 -7.89 -5.84
N VAL A 116 -24.09 -8.65 -5.66
CA VAL A 116 -24.11 -10.01 -5.12
C VAL A 116 -23.54 -9.99 -3.72
N LEU A 117 -24.23 -10.60 -2.76
CA LEU A 117 -23.78 -10.73 -1.38
C LEU A 117 -22.90 -11.97 -1.20
N ALA A 118 -21.94 -11.87 -0.29
CA ALA A 118 -21.01 -12.95 0.02
C ALA A 118 -21.74 -14.17 0.57
N ALA A 119 -21.41 -15.36 0.03
CA ALA A 119 -22.09 -16.61 0.36
C ALA A 119 -22.11 -16.94 1.87
N ALA A 120 -21.06 -16.59 2.61
CA ALA A 120 -20.93 -16.89 4.03
C ALA A 120 -21.89 -16.08 4.92
N ASP A 121 -22.24 -14.86 4.49
CA ASP A 121 -22.99 -13.90 5.30
C ASP A 121 -24.39 -13.64 4.73
N ALA A 122 -24.72 -14.19 3.57
CA ALA A 122 -25.95 -13.89 2.85
C ALA A 122 -27.22 -14.27 3.64
N PRO A 123 -28.31 -13.48 3.56
CA PRO A 123 -29.57 -13.85 4.19
C PRO A 123 -30.06 -15.23 3.70
N PRO A 124 -30.60 -16.09 4.59
CA PRO A 124 -31.05 -17.44 4.21
C PRO A 124 -32.41 -17.44 3.49
N ALA A 125 -33.12 -16.31 3.48
CA ALA A 125 -34.44 -16.16 2.87
C ALA A 125 -34.52 -14.84 2.09
N ASP A 126 -35.47 -14.78 1.17
CA ASP A 126 -35.73 -13.59 0.36
C ASP A 126 -36.11 -12.39 1.25
N ILE A 127 -35.66 -11.21 0.86
CA ILE A 127 -36.06 -9.94 1.48
C ILE A 127 -37.01 -9.25 0.52
N ALA A 128 -38.21 -8.95 1.00
CA ALA A 128 -39.25 -8.31 0.21
C ALA A 128 -38.75 -7.00 -0.41
N ALA A 129 -39.21 -6.72 -1.63
CA ALA A 129 -38.98 -5.43 -2.26
C ALA A 129 -39.55 -4.29 -1.41
N GLY A 130 -38.87 -3.14 -1.43
CA GLY A 130 -39.29 -2.00 -0.61
C GLY A 130 -38.59 -1.93 0.76
N THR A 131 -37.66 -2.84 1.06
CA THR A 131 -36.96 -2.85 2.34
C THR A 131 -35.88 -1.76 2.38
N SER A 132 -35.80 -1.03 3.49
CA SER A 132 -34.77 -0.01 3.74
C SER A 132 -33.40 -0.64 3.98
N TYR A 133 -32.35 0.04 3.53
CA TYR A 133 -30.99 -0.42 3.72
C TYR A 133 -30.04 0.76 3.94
N VAL A 134 -28.83 0.45 4.42
CA VAL A 134 -27.71 1.40 4.43
C VAL A 134 -26.47 0.68 3.93
N TRP A 135 -25.85 1.19 2.89
CA TRP A 135 -24.52 0.77 2.45
C TRP A 135 -23.47 1.73 2.99
N PHE A 136 -22.33 1.18 3.41
CA PHE A 136 -21.17 1.97 3.83
C PHE A 136 -19.88 1.18 3.60
N ARG A 137 -18.75 1.89 3.57
CA ARG A 137 -17.42 1.28 3.54
C ARG A 137 -16.70 1.53 4.85
N GLU A 138 -16.28 0.44 5.50
CA GLU A 138 -15.53 0.51 6.76
C GLU A 138 -14.02 0.22 6.59
N SER A 139 -13.59 -0.38 5.48
CA SER A 139 -12.18 -0.77 5.27
C SER A 139 -11.59 -0.13 4.01
N TYR A 140 -10.39 0.43 4.15
CA TYR A 140 -9.66 1.14 3.09
C TYR A 140 -8.26 0.55 2.93
N PRO A 141 -7.83 0.21 1.70
CA PRO A 141 -6.52 -0.40 1.48
C PRO A 141 -5.40 0.57 1.83
N MET A 142 -4.37 0.03 2.47
CA MET A 142 -3.14 0.74 2.78
C MET A 142 -2.11 0.51 1.67
N PRO A 143 -1.12 1.41 1.52
CA PRO A 143 0.02 1.16 0.65
C PRO A 143 0.77 -0.12 1.04
N CYS A 144 1.22 -0.90 0.05
CA CYS A 144 1.95 -2.16 0.31
C CYS A 144 3.31 -1.96 1.00
N ASP A 145 3.88 -0.74 0.94
CA ASP A 145 5.11 -0.38 1.63
C ASP A 145 4.88 0.06 3.08
N TRP A 146 3.65 -0.01 3.60
CA TRP A 146 3.35 0.38 4.97
C TRP A 146 4.01 -0.58 5.99
N ARG A 147 4.66 -0.01 7.01
CA ARG A 147 5.25 -0.77 8.12
C ARG A 147 4.72 -0.37 9.49
N ALA A 148 4.49 0.92 9.70
CA ALA A 148 3.94 1.45 10.93
C ALA A 148 3.18 2.74 10.67
N SER A 149 2.25 3.08 11.53
CA SER A 149 1.52 4.34 11.51
C SER A 149 1.72 5.12 12.81
N GLY A 150 1.68 6.44 12.68
CA GLY A 150 1.42 7.34 13.78
C GLY A 150 -0.07 7.40 14.13
N ARG A 151 -0.46 8.53 14.69
CA ARG A 151 -1.85 8.80 15.06
C ARG A 151 -2.66 9.15 13.83
N LEU A 152 -3.88 8.62 13.75
CA LEU A 152 -4.87 8.99 12.75
C LEU A 152 -5.56 10.28 13.18
N LEU A 153 -5.55 11.28 12.30
CA LEU A 153 -6.22 12.56 12.50
C LEU A 153 -7.35 12.69 11.50
N ASP A 154 -8.54 13.04 11.97
CA ASP A 154 -9.63 13.51 11.12
C ASP A 154 -9.36 14.98 10.79
N SER A 155 -9.18 15.30 9.50
CA SER A 155 -8.84 16.64 9.04
C SER A 155 -10.01 17.61 9.23
N ASP A 156 -11.24 17.11 9.13
CA ASP A 156 -12.45 17.91 9.16
C ASP A 156 -12.82 18.28 10.59
N SER A 157 -12.69 17.32 11.53
CA SER A 157 -12.95 17.57 12.96
C SER A 157 -11.72 17.97 13.76
N GLN A 158 -10.52 17.93 13.16
CA GLN A 158 -9.24 18.19 13.81
C GLN A 158 -9.01 17.34 15.08
N CYS A 159 -9.67 16.19 15.16
CA CYS A 159 -9.62 15.30 16.30
C CYS A 159 -8.80 14.05 15.97
N GLN A 160 -8.13 13.52 16.99
CA GLN A 160 -7.49 12.22 16.90
C GLN A 160 -8.55 11.12 16.97
N VAL A 161 -8.41 10.11 16.11
CA VAL A 161 -9.17 8.85 16.19
C VAL A 161 -8.37 7.86 17.02
N ASP A 162 -9.03 7.05 17.85
CA ASP A 162 -8.35 6.13 18.75
C ASP A 162 -8.02 4.79 18.09
N LYS A 163 -6.77 4.36 18.23
CA LYS A 163 -6.34 3.03 17.76
C LYS A 163 -6.78 1.96 18.74
N ILE A 164 -7.47 0.93 18.26
CA ILE A 164 -7.86 -0.24 19.06
C ILE A 164 -7.33 -1.55 18.45
N SER A 165 -7.32 -2.64 19.23
CA SER A 165 -6.96 -3.98 18.73
C SER A 165 -8.05 -4.51 17.79
N SER A 166 -7.69 -5.46 16.90
CA SER A 166 -8.67 -6.06 15.97
C SER A 166 -9.79 -6.83 16.71
N ASP A 167 -9.48 -7.47 17.84
CA ASP A 167 -10.50 -8.12 18.68
C ASP A 167 -11.51 -7.11 19.24
N SER A 168 -11.01 -5.98 19.74
CA SER A 168 -11.85 -4.88 20.20
C SER A 168 -12.64 -4.28 19.05
N MET A 169 -12.05 -4.17 17.86
CA MET A 169 -12.74 -3.69 16.66
C MET A 169 -13.91 -4.60 16.30
N SER A 170 -13.72 -5.92 16.33
CA SER A 170 -14.78 -6.90 16.08
C SER A 170 -15.93 -6.76 17.10
N GLN A 171 -15.60 -6.53 18.38
CA GLN A 171 -16.61 -6.23 19.40
C GLN A 171 -17.32 -4.89 19.14
N ARG A 172 -16.60 -3.83 18.73
CA ARG A 172 -17.21 -2.53 18.44
C ARG A 172 -18.14 -2.61 17.23
N LYS A 173 -17.76 -3.35 16.18
CA LYS A 173 -18.60 -3.59 14.99
C LYS A 173 -19.89 -4.34 15.32
N SER A 174 -19.91 -5.21 16.34
CA SER A 174 -21.12 -5.93 16.74
C SER A 174 -22.10 -5.05 17.55
N ILE A 175 -21.56 -4.09 18.31
CA ILE A 175 -22.32 -3.13 19.12
C ILE A 175 -22.82 -1.96 18.26
N TYR A 176 -21.92 -1.33 17.51
CA TYR A 176 -22.25 -0.19 16.64
C TYR A 176 -22.73 -0.69 15.28
N ARG A 177 -24.03 -0.59 15.04
CA ARG A 177 -24.66 -1.11 13.81
C ARG A 177 -25.10 -0.03 12.82
N GLY A 178 -24.99 1.23 13.21
CA GLY A 178 -25.29 2.38 12.37
C GLY A 178 -24.04 3.06 11.82
N VAL A 179 -24.29 4.04 10.96
CA VAL A 179 -23.32 5.04 10.53
C VAL A 179 -23.31 6.19 11.53
N ALA A 180 -22.17 6.85 11.70
CA ALA A 180 -22.07 8.07 12.49
C ALA A 180 -21.43 9.15 11.65
N ASP A 181 -21.52 10.40 12.07
CA ASP A 181 -20.86 11.48 11.33
C ASP A 181 -19.34 11.28 11.26
N ARG A 182 -18.69 10.91 12.38
CA ARG A 182 -17.24 10.65 12.46
C ARG A 182 -16.92 9.25 12.96
N ALA A 183 -15.76 8.73 12.55
CA ALA A 183 -15.19 7.53 13.16
C ALA A 183 -14.58 7.85 14.53
N THR A 184 -14.75 6.94 15.49
CA THR A 184 -14.20 7.08 16.85
C THR A 184 -12.97 6.20 17.03
N TRP A 185 -12.97 5.03 16.38
CA TRP A 185 -11.93 4.03 16.50
C TRP A 185 -11.44 3.57 15.14
N TYR A 186 -10.16 3.17 15.10
CA TYR A 186 -9.58 2.51 13.94
C TYR A 186 -8.68 1.33 14.34
N SER A 187 -8.57 0.36 13.45
CA SER A 187 -7.66 -0.79 13.54
C SER A 187 -6.99 -1.01 12.18
N PHE A 188 -5.89 -1.76 12.17
CA PHE A 188 -5.30 -2.29 10.95
C PHE A 188 -5.62 -3.77 10.87
N GLU A 189 -6.21 -4.18 9.76
CA GLU A 189 -6.68 -5.55 9.52
C GLU A 189 -6.12 -6.03 8.18
N ASN A 190 -6.09 -7.34 7.96
CA ASN A 190 -5.72 -7.88 6.66
C ASN A 190 -6.75 -7.43 5.61
N ASP A 191 -6.29 -6.91 4.47
CA ASP A 191 -7.20 -6.62 3.37
C ASP A 191 -7.59 -7.94 2.70
N GLN A 192 -8.89 -8.19 2.61
CA GLN A 192 -9.39 -9.42 1.99
C GLN A 192 -9.46 -9.32 0.46
N ASN A 193 -9.34 -8.13 -0.11
CA ASN A 193 -9.44 -7.90 -1.55
C ASN A 193 -8.06 -7.82 -2.23
N TYR A 194 -7.02 -7.48 -1.47
CA TYR A 194 -5.66 -7.30 -1.99
C TYR A 194 -4.66 -8.20 -1.28
N PHE A 195 -3.91 -8.98 -2.05
CA PHE A 195 -2.89 -9.87 -1.50
C PHE A 195 -1.74 -9.07 -0.88
N ASN A 196 -1.29 -9.49 0.30
CA ASN A 196 -0.19 -8.87 1.04
C ASN A 196 -0.38 -7.35 1.28
N SER A 197 -1.64 -6.94 1.44
CA SER A 197 -1.99 -5.56 1.79
C SER A 197 -2.74 -5.53 3.11
N LEU A 198 -2.50 -4.49 3.88
CA LEU A 198 -3.31 -4.19 5.05
C LEU A 198 -4.41 -3.21 4.66
N SER A 199 -5.50 -3.24 5.40
CA SER A 199 -6.53 -2.23 5.33
C SER A 199 -6.64 -1.51 6.66
N ILE A 200 -6.94 -0.21 6.60
CA ILE A 200 -7.40 0.52 7.76
C ILE A 200 -8.91 0.35 7.87
N THR A 201 -9.35 -0.14 9.01
CA THR A 201 -10.75 -0.34 9.34
C THR A 201 -11.18 0.72 10.33
N ILE A 202 -12.30 1.38 10.06
CA ILE A 202 -12.85 2.45 10.90
C ILE A 202 -14.21 2.06 11.48
N CYS A 203 -14.47 2.46 12.72
CA CYS A 203 -15.74 2.22 13.40
C CYS A 203 -16.09 3.39 14.34
N PRO A 204 -17.35 3.86 14.37
CA PRO A 204 -18.40 3.61 13.37
C PRO A 204 -18.01 4.12 11.97
N PRO A 205 -18.59 3.55 10.90
CA PRO A 205 -18.39 4.05 9.54
C PRO A 205 -18.99 5.45 9.38
N PRO A 206 -18.33 6.35 8.63
CA PRO A 206 -18.77 7.72 8.47
C PRO A 206 -20.00 7.80 7.55
N SER A 207 -20.96 8.66 7.89
CA SER A 207 -22.13 8.95 7.05
C SER A 207 -21.80 9.94 5.92
N THR A 208 -20.76 10.74 6.11
CA THR A 208 -20.26 11.77 5.18
C THR A 208 -18.86 11.42 4.67
N VAL A 209 -18.46 12.02 3.55
CA VAL A 209 -17.05 11.94 3.08
C VAL A 209 -16.18 12.69 4.08
N ARG A 210 -15.13 12.04 4.58
CA ARG A 210 -14.15 12.64 5.49
C ARG A 210 -12.73 12.39 5.03
N LYS A 211 -11.83 13.32 5.34
CA LYS A 211 -10.40 13.17 5.07
C LYS A 211 -9.65 12.80 6.34
N TYR A 212 -8.94 11.68 6.29
CA TYR A 212 -8.05 11.27 7.38
C TYR A 212 -6.60 11.34 6.97
N ASP A 213 -5.78 11.92 7.83
CA ASP A 213 -4.35 12.11 7.64
C ASP A 213 -3.56 11.38 8.74
N PHE A 214 -2.46 10.74 8.38
CA PHE A 214 -1.47 10.27 9.35
C PHE A 214 -0.08 10.17 8.75
N LYS A 215 0.91 10.13 9.63
CA LYS A 215 2.29 9.82 9.25
C LYS A 215 2.47 8.31 9.23
N MET A 216 2.87 7.76 8.10
CA MET A 216 3.28 6.37 8.00
C MET A 216 4.80 6.24 7.97
N ARG A 217 5.30 5.10 8.42
CA ARG A 217 6.65 4.65 8.12
C ARG A 217 6.57 3.66 6.97
N ALA A 218 7.18 4.02 5.86
CA ALA A 218 7.26 3.19 4.66
C ALA A 218 8.50 2.30 4.68
N GLU A 219 8.43 1.18 3.96
CA GLU A 219 9.58 0.36 3.63
C GLU A 219 10.48 1.09 2.62
N GLY A 220 11.77 0.75 2.64
CA GLY A 220 12.68 1.14 1.58
C GLY A 220 12.27 0.51 0.25
N ARG A 221 12.43 1.25 -0.84
CA ARG A 221 12.24 0.69 -2.19
C ARG A 221 13.21 -0.47 -2.40
N PRO A 222 12.80 -1.56 -3.08
CA PRO A 222 13.71 -2.64 -3.43
C PRO A 222 14.97 -2.11 -4.13
N LEU A 223 16.14 -2.53 -3.65
CA LEU A 223 17.42 -2.20 -4.28
C LEU A 223 17.68 -3.20 -5.39
N VAL A 224 17.77 -2.72 -6.63
CA VAL A 224 18.06 -3.54 -7.81
C VAL A 224 19.26 -2.94 -8.53
N VAL A 225 20.20 -3.79 -8.93
CA VAL A 225 21.25 -3.43 -9.87
C VAL A 225 20.87 -3.99 -11.22
N ARG A 226 20.83 -3.13 -12.22
CA ARG A 226 20.74 -3.51 -13.62
C ARG A 226 21.97 -3.01 -14.35
N GLY A 227 22.48 -3.83 -15.24
CA GLY A 227 23.58 -3.49 -16.12
C GLY A 227 23.26 -4.01 -17.50
N ASP A 228 23.25 -3.10 -18.46
CA ASP A 228 23.11 -3.43 -19.88
C ASP A 228 24.36 -2.95 -20.60
N ALA A 229 24.80 -3.73 -21.59
CA ALA A 229 25.87 -3.32 -22.48
C ALA A 229 25.30 -2.37 -23.54
N GLY A 230 25.88 -1.18 -23.65
CA GLY A 230 25.46 -0.17 -24.62
C GLY A 230 26.41 1.02 -24.66
N THR A 231 26.32 1.79 -25.74
CA THR A 231 27.09 3.03 -25.88
C THR A 231 26.23 4.20 -25.42
N ALA A 232 26.66 4.89 -24.39
CA ALA A 232 26.02 6.11 -23.90
C ALA A 232 26.86 7.33 -24.28
N THR A 233 26.20 8.38 -24.77
CA THR A 233 26.82 9.68 -25.01
C THR A 233 26.27 10.66 -24.00
N VAL A 234 27.19 11.27 -23.24
CA VAL A 234 26.90 12.36 -22.31
C VAL A 234 27.63 13.58 -22.81
N PRO A 235 26.96 14.52 -23.50
CA PRO A 235 27.60 15.78 -23.88
C PRO A 235 28.06 16.53 -22.64
N ALA A 236 29.19 17.25 -22.75
CA ALA A 236 29.64 18.13 -21.69
C ALA A 236 28.53 19.14 -21.33
N ASP A 237 28.37 19.41 -20.03
CA ASP A 237 27.40 20.36 -19.49
C ASP A 237 25.92 20.09 -19.85
N SER A 238 25.59 18.85 -20.25
CA SER A 238 24.23 18.43 -20.56
C SER A 238 23.58 17.70 -19.38
N THR A 239 22.28 17.95 -19.16
CA THR A 239 21.43 17.15 -18.26
C THR A 239 20.83 15.92 -18.96
N THR A 240 21.12 15.73 -20.24
CA THR A 240 20.58 14.67 -21.08
C THR A 240 21.66 13.64 -21.39
N VAL A 241 21.34 12.37 -21.14
CA VAL A 241 22.12 11.22 -21.58
C VAL A 241 21.38 10.51 -22.71
N THR A 242 22.08 10.20 -23.80
CA THR A 242 21.52 9.47 -24.93
C THR A 242 22.19 8.10 -25.04
N LEU A 243 21.38 7.05 -25.11
CA LEU A 243 21.86 5.71 -25.45
C LEU A 243 21.82 5.54 -26.97
N ALA A 244 22.98 5.25 -27.58
CA ALA A 244 23.05 4.88 -28.99
C ALA A 244 22.62 3.42 -29.20
N THR A 245 22.82 2.58 -28.20
CA THR A 245 22.36 1.18 -28.13
C THR A 245 21.88 0.85 -26.73
N GLY A 246 20.78 0.10 -26.62
CA GLY A 246 20.11 -0.24 -25.36
C GLY A 246 18.90 0.65 -25.05
N SER A 247 18.18 0.33 -23.97
CA SER A 247 17.02 1.12 -23.51
C SER A 247 17.07 1.31 -22.00
N PHE A 248 16.74 2.52 -21.53
CA PHE A 248 16.40 2.70 -20.12
C PHE A 248 15.03 2.07 -19.86
N ASP A 249 14.95 1.18 -18.87
CA ASP A 249 13.67 0.74 -18.36
C ASP A 249 13.01 1.91 -17.62
N LEU A 250 11.95 2.47 -18.23
CA LEU A 250 11.24 3.64 -17.73
C LEU A 250 10.69 3.42 -16.31
N ASP A 251 10.39 2.18 -15.94
CA ASP A 251 9.84 1.84 -14.63
C ASP A 251 10.90 1.96 -13.51
N HIS A 252 12.18 1.90 -13.87
CA HIS A 252 13.31 1.85 -12.94
C HIS A 252 14.27 3.04 -13.05
N ALA A 253 14.11 3.89 -14.06
CA ALA A 253 14.98 5.05 -14.28
C ALA A 253 14.79 6.16 -13.25
N TYR A 254 13.58 6.32 -12.70
CA TYR A 254 13.26 7.40 -11.77
C TYR A 254 13.95 7.23 -10.41
N GLY A 255 14.91 8.11 -10.12
CA GLY A 255 15.68 8.11 -8.87
C GLY A 255 16.81 7.07 -8.82
N ALA A 256 17.13 6.45 -9.96
CA ALA A 256 18.28 5.56 -10.08
C ALA A 256 19.60 6.34 -10.16
N VAL A 257 20.67 5.71 -9.69
CA VAL A 257 22.05 6.20 -9.89
C VAL A 257 22.64 5.40 -11.04
N ILE A 258 22.95 6.09 -12.14
CA ILE A 258 23.51 5.47 -13.34
C ILE A 258 25.02 5.72 -13.36
N ARG A 259 25.79 4.67 -13.63
CA ARG A 259 27.24 4.76 -13.81
C ARG A 259 27.61 4.34 -15.23
N PHE A 260 28.52 5.08 -15.82
CA PHE A 260 29.08 4.79 -17.14
C PHE A 260 30.55 4.44 -16.98
N SER A 261 31.00 3.46 -17.76
CA SER A 261 32.41 3.14 -17.92
C SER A 261 32.93 3.81 -19.18
N SER A 262 34.18 4.27 -19.16
CA SER A 262 34.89 4.71 -20.36
C SER A 262 35.47 3.55 -21.16
N SER A 263 35.23 2.31 -20.73
CA SER A 263 35.73 1.07 -21.34
C SER A 263 34.63 0.02 -21.47
N THR A 264 34.94 -1.12 -22.06
CA THR A 264 34.04 -2.29 -22.12
C THR A 264 33.87 -2.99 -20.77
N THR A 265 34.69 -2.65 -19.77
CA THR A 265 34.57 -3.17 -18.42
C THR A 265 33.45 -2.46 -17.67
N ALA A 266 32.66 -3.21 -16.89
CA ALA A 266 31.60 -2.63 -16.07
C ALA A 266 32.16 -1.57 -15.09
N PRO A 267 31.44 -0.46 -14.84
CA PRO A 267 31.88 0.56 -13.91
C PRO A 267 31.89 0.02 -12.47
N THR A 268 32.94 0.37 -11.72
CA THR A 268 33.20 -0.15 -10.37
C THR A 268 32.98 0.94 -9.32
N SER A 269 33.10 0.59 -8.03
CA SER A 269 33.04 1.60 -6.96
C SER A 269 34.22 2.57 -7.00
N LYS A 270 34.10 3.69 -6.26
CA LYS A 270 35.18 4.68 -6.10
C LYS A 270 36.46 4.09 -5.48
N LEU A 271 36.33 2.99 -4.74
CA LEU A 271 37.48 2.28 -4.16
C LEU A 271 38.19 1.39 -5.19
N GLY A 272 37.63 1.27 -6.39
CA GLY A 272 38.10 0.40 -7.45
C GLY A 272 37.68 -1.04 -7.24
N TYR A 273 37.67 -1.80 -8.33
CA TYR A 273 37.59 -3.25 -8.28
C TYR A 273 39.01 -3.79 -8.21
N ILE A 274 39.38 -4.42 -7.10
CA ILE A 274 40.56 -5.28 -7.08
C ILE A 274 40.11 -6.60 -7.68
N ALA A 275 40.46 -6.81 -8.95
CA ALA A 275 40.35 -8.09 -9.63
C ALA A 275 41.38 -9.08 -9.06
#